data_AF-A0AA41N4U3-F1
#
_entry.id   AF-A0AA41N4U3-F1
#
_cell.length_a   1.000
_cell.length_b   1.000
_cell.length_c   1.000
_cell.angle_alpha   90.00
_cell.angle_beta   90.00
_cell.angle_gamma   90.00
#
_symmetry.space_group_name_H-M   'P 1'
#
loop_
_entity.id
_entity.type
_entity.pdbx_description
1 polymer ?
#
loop_
_entity_poly.entity_id
_entity_poly.type
_entity_poly.pdbx_seq_one_letter_code
_entity_poly.pdbx_strand_id
1 'polypeptide(L)'
;MAGFELLLQKQLKGKGMQKEMSEFVQGRRKIEEKYTNNLAKLSQNLLAAQEEGFLGEAWVQVKKSLADEAEVYLKFSTKLHSKVEKPLMNFCENFKKDMKKCDHHITDLRKQQASHYVLVEKAQKALTKQQRDLQMKTKQLEIKLSNKMEEDIKKSWKKSTQVGDDLMCYVDLYNQAQSKWFEKMVTTTL
;
A
#
# COMPACT_ATOMS: atom_id res chain seq x y z
N MET A 1 -3.15 -9.78 10.11
CA MET A 1 -2.33 -9.24 9.00
C MET A 1 -3.09 -9.17 7.67
N ALA A 2 -4.26 -9.82 7.53
CA ALA A 2 -4.94 -9.94 6.23
C ALA A 2 -5.59 -8.65 5.66
N GLY A 3 -6.07 -7.72 6.50
CA GLY A 3 -6.83 -6.56 6.02
C GLY A 3 -5.99 -5.47 5.34
N PHE A 4 -4.89 -5.06 5.96
CA PHE A 4 -4.02 -4.00 5.41
C PHE A 4 -3.28 -4.44 4.15
N GLU A 5 -2.81 -5.69 4.10
CA GLU A 5 -2.17 -6.25 2.91
C GLU A 5 -3.08 -6.19 1.69
N LEU A 6 -4.39 -6.44 1.87
CA LEU A 6 -5.36 -6.33 0.78
C LEU A 6 -5.47 -4.90 0.24
N LEU A 7 -5.45 -3.89 1.12
CA LEU A 7 -5.46 -2.47 0.72
C LEU A 7 -4.17 -2.10 0.00
N LEU A 8 -3.01 -2.57 0.48
CA LEU A 8 -1.72 -2.38 -0.16
C LEU A 8 -1.70 -2.98 -1.57
N GLN A 9 -2.19 -4.21 -1.73
CA GLN A 9 -2.31 -4.87 -3.03
C GLN A 9 -3.26 -4.12 -3.96
N LYS A 10 -4.39 -3.62 -3.44
CA LYS A 10 -5.32 -2.80 -4.22
C LYS A 10 -4.65 -1.53 -4.76
N GLN A 11 -3.85 -0.86 -3.93
CA GLN A 11 -3.09 0.32 -4.34
C GLN A 11 -2.03 -0.01 -5.41
N LEU A 12 -1.24 -1.06 -5.21
CA LEU A 12 -0.24 -1.51 -6.17
C LEU A 12 -0.88 -1.90 -7.51
N LYS A 13 -2.06 -2.56 -7.48
CA LYS A 13 -2.85 -2.85 -8.68
C LYS A 13 -3.32 -1.58 -9.37
N GLY A 14 -3.73 -0.56 -8.62
CA GLY A 14 -4.06 0.77 -9.16
C GLY A 14 -2.89 1.37 -9.94
N LYS A 15 -1.68 1.35 -9.37
CA LYS A 15 -0.46 1.80 -10.07
C LYS A 15 -0.13 0.95 -11.30
N GLY A 16 -0.41 -0.35 -11.27
CA GLY A 16 -0.29 -1.24 -12.44
C GLY A 16 -1.24 -0.84 -13.57
N MET A 17 -2.52 -0.67 -13.24
CA MET A 17 -3.55 -0.24 -14.20
C MET A 17 -3.21 1.10 -14.83
N GLN A 18 -2.71 2.06 -14.04
CA GLN A 18 -2.24 3.36 -14.55
C GLN A 18 -1.13 3.20 -15.61
N LYS A 19 -0.17 2.29 -15.38
CA LYS A 19 0.90 2.00 -16.34
C LYS A 19 0.33 1.40 -17.63
N GLU A 20 -0.54 0.40 -17.51
CA GLU A 20 -1.21 -0.24 -18.64
C GLU A 20 -2.03 0.78 -19.46
N MET A 21 -2.74 1.69 -18.80
CA MET A 21 -3.49 2.76 -19.45
C MET A 21 -2.57 3.70 -20.25
N SER A 22 -1.40 4.04 -19.70
CA SER A 22 -0.41 4.84 -20.42
C SER A 22 0.16 4.11 -21.63
N GLU A 23 0.46 2.82 -21.50
CA GLU A 23 0.96 1.99 -22.60
C GLU A 23 -0.09 1.87 -23.72
N PHE A 24 -1.37 1.76 -23.35
CA PHE A 24 -2.47 1.81 -24.30
C PHE A 24 -2.53 3.13 -25.07
N VAL A 25 -2.42 4.27 -24.38
CA VAL A 25 -2.39 5.59 -25.02
C VAL A 25 -1.15 5.74 -25.92
N GLN A 26 0.00 5.23 -25.49
CA GLN A 26 1.20 5.18 -26.32
C GLN A 26 0.98 4.35 -27.60
N GLY A 27 0.29 3.21 -27.49
CA GLY A 27 -0.13 2.41 -28.65
C GLY A 27 -1.01 3.20 -29.60
N ARG A 28 -2.04 3.90 -29.08
CA ARG A 28 -2.89 4.78 -29.89
C ARG A 28 -2.09 5.88 -30.57
N ARG A 29 -1.19 6.54 -29.84
CA ARG A 29 -0.31 7.58 -30.38
C ARG A 29 0.51 7.10 -31.57
N LYS A 30 1.13 5.92 -31.48
CA LYS A 30 1.90 5.33 -32.59
C LYS A 30 1.04 5.06 -33.83
N ILE A 31 -0.22 4.67 -33.64
CA ILE A 31 -1.18 4.51 -34.75
C ILE A 31 -1.43 5.86 -35.42
N GLU A 32 -1.68 6.91 -34.64
CA GLU A 32 -1.90 8.27 -35.18
C GLU A 32 -0.67 8.82 -35.91
N GLU A 33 0.53 8.59 -35.39
CA GLU A 33 1.79 8.97 -36.05
C GLU A 33 1.95 8.25 -37.40
N LYS A 34 1.66 6.95 -37.46
CA LYS A 34 1.71 6.18 -38.71
C LYS A 34 0.66 6.68 -39.71
N TYR A 35 -0.56 6.95 -39.26
CA TYR A 35 -1.64 7.46 -40.09
C TYR A 35 -1.28 8.83 -40.69
N THR A 36 -0.81 9.74 -39.85
CA THR A 36 -0.30 11.07 -40.22
C THR A 36 0.79 10.98 -41.29
N ASN A 37 1.80 10.12 -41.09
CA ASN A 37 2.90 9.96 -42.04
C ASN A 37 2.41 9.46 -43.41
N ASN A 38 1.41 8.58 -43.42
CA ASN A 38 0.83 8.07 -44.67
C ASN A 38 0.03 9.15 -45.40
N LEU A 39 -0.79 9.94 -44.69
CA LEU A 39 -1.53 11.06 -45.26
C LEU A 39 -0.60 12.13 -45.84
N ALA A 40 0.43 12.51 -45.07
CA ALA A 40 1.44 13.45 -45.52
C ALA A 40 2.13 12.95 -46.79
N LYS A 41 2.52 11.67 -46.84
CA LYS A 41 3.12 11.07 -48.04
C LYS A 41 2.15 11.05 -49.23
N LEU A 42 0.87 10.73 -49.00
CA LEU A 42 -0.15 10.70 -50.06
C LEU A 42 -0.45 12.08 -50.62
N SER A 43 -0.45 13.12 -49.76
CA SER A 43 -0.66 14.52 -50.18
C SER A 43 0.38 15.02 -51.19
N GLN A 44 1.60 14.48 -51.13
CA GLN A 44 2.72 14.85 -51.99
C GLN A 44 2.81 14.03 -53.29
N ASN A 45 1.83 13.16 -53.56
CA ASN A 45 1.84 12.34 -54.77
C ASN A 45 1.57 13.18 -56.04
N LEU A 46 2.18 12.78 -57.14
CA LEU A 46 2.08 13.41 -58.47
C LEU A 46 0.92 12.86 -59.33
N LEU A 47 0.07 11.99 -58.77
CA LEU A 47 -1.12 11.49 -59.48
C LEU A 47 -1.99 12.65 -59.97
N ALA A 48 -2.37 12.59 -61.25
CA ALA A 48 -3.16 13.60 -61.96
C ALA A 48 -2.62 15.04 -61.81
N ALA A 49 -1.30 15.21 -61.71
CA ALA A 49 -0.68 16.53 -61.66
C ALA A 49 -0.80 17.32 -62.97
N GLN A 50 -1.04 16.65 -64.10
CA GLN A 50 -1.27 17.29 -65.40
C GLN A 50 -2.72 17.78 -65.62
N GLU A 51 -3.63 17.58 -64.66
CA GLU A 51 -5.01 18.06 -64.79
C GLU A 51 -5.04 19.59 -64.73
N GLU A 52 -5.71 20.23 -65.69
CA GLU A 52 -5.73 21.69 -65.84
C GLU A 52 -7.13 22.28 -65.60
N GLY A 53 -7.20 23.62 -65.58
CA GLY A 53 -8.43 24.36 -65.35
C GLY A 53 -9.02 24.12 -63.95
N PHE A 54 -10.32 24.41 -63.80
CA PHE A 54 -11.01 24.31 -62.52
C PHE A 54 -10.95 22.92 -61.88
N LEU A 55 -10.92 21.86 -62.70
CA LEU A 55 -10.81 20.49 -62.20
C LEU A 55 -9.41 20.23 -61.61
N GLY A 56 -8.36 20.71 -62.28
CA GLY A 56 -6.99 20.65 -61.77
C GLY A 56 -6.81 21.41 -60.46
N GLU A 57 -7.35 22.62 -60.37
CA GLU A 57 -7.34 23.41 -59.12
C GLU A 57 -8.07 22.69 -57.98
N ALA A 58 -9.25 22.13 -58.25
CA ALA A 58 -9.99 21.34 -57.27
C ALA A 58 -9.19 20.10 -56.82
N TRP A 59 -8.48 19.43 -57.73
CA TRP A 59 -7.63 18.29 -57.41
C TRP A 59 -6.41 18.67 -56.55
N VAL A 60 -5.76 19.79 -56.84
CA VAL A 60 -4.71 20.35 -55.98
C VAL A 60 -5.24 20.64 -54.58
N GLN A 61 -6.45 21.18 -54.48
CA GLN A 61 -7.09 21.46 -53.20
C GLN A 61 -7.41 20.16 -52.42
N VAL A 62 -7.81 19.08 -53.08
CA VAL A 62 -7.96 17.76 -52.45
C VAL A 62 -6.63 17.30 -51.86
N LYS A 63 -5.52 17.35 -52.62
CA LYS A 63 -4.20 16.98 -52.10
C LYS A 63 -3.77 17.84 -50.91
N LYS A 64 -4.04 19.15 -50.96
CA LYS A 64 -3.79 20.05 -49.82
C LYS A 64 -4.60 19.66 -48.59
N SER A 65 -5.88 19.32 -48.76
CA SER A 65 -6.73 18.90 -47.64
C SER A 65 -6.20 17.65 -46.90
N LEU A 66 -5.55 16.72 -47.61
CA LEU A 66 -4.87 15.57 -47.00
C LEU A 66 -3.65 16.00 -46.15
N ALA A 67 -2.90 17.01 -46.60
CA ALA A 67 -1.78 17.55 -45.83
C ALA A 67 -2.28 18.28 -44.56
N ASP A 68 -3.34 19.07 -44.70
CA ASP A 68 -3.98 19.77 -43.58
C ASP A 68 -4.53 18.76 -42.55
N GLU A 69 -5.17 17.68 -43.02
CA GLU A 69 -5.64 16.58 -42.17
C GLU A 69 -4.47 15.90 -41.43
N ALA A 70 -3.36 15.60 -42.12
CA ALA A 70 -2.16 15.06 -41.48
C ALA A 70 -1.66 15.97 -40.34
N GLU A 71 -1.66 17.30 -40.53
CA GLU A 71 -1.24 18.23 -39.49
C GLU A 71 -2.17 18.20 -38.27
N VAL A 72 -3.48 18.06 -38.47
CA VAL A 72 -4.45 17.91 -37.38
C VAL A 72 -4.15 16.67 -36.54
N TYR A 73 -3.92 15.52 -37.19
CA TYR A 73 -3.61 14.26 -36.49
C TYR A 73 -2.24 14.30 -35.80
N LEU A 74 -1.24 15.00 -36.36
CA LEU A 74 0.04 15.23 -35.70
C LEU A 74 -0.12 16.01 -34.39
N LYS A 75 -0.90 17.10 -34.44
CA LYS A 75 -1.22 17.92 -33.26
C LYS A 75 -1.98 17.10 -32.21
N PHE A 76 -2.92 16.24 -32.65
CA PHE A 76 -3.64 15.34 -31.77
C PHE A 76 -2.71 14.32 -31.08
N SER A 77 -1.82 13.67 -31.83
CA SER A 77 -0.80 12.76 -31.29
C SER A 77 0.08 13.44 -30.23
N THR A 78 0.53 14.67 -30.50
CA THR A 78 1.33 15.46 -29.56
C THR A 78 0.55 15.79 -28.28
N LYS A 79 -0.76 16.07 -28.40
CA LYS A 79 -1.64 16.29 -27.25
C LYS A 79 -1.88 15.00 -26.46
N LEU A 80 -2.08 13.85 -27.12
CA LEU A 80 -2.18 12.55 -26.44
C LEU A 80 -0.93 12.28 -25.59
N HIS A 81 0.25 12.55 -26.15
CA HIS A 81 1.50 12.38 -25.41
C HIS A 81 1.57 13.31 -24.18
N SER A 82 1.45 14.61 -24.41
CA SER A 82 1.74 15.64 -23.40
C SER A 82 0.65 15.80 -22.33
N LYS A 83 -0.61 15.52 -22.69
CA LYS A 83 -1.77 15.74 -21.80
C LYS A 83 -2.32 14.45 -21.20
N VAL A 84 -1.97 13.28 -21.74
CA VAL A 84 -2.53 11.99 -21.28
C VAL A 84 -1.43 10.99 -20.91
N GLU A 85 -0.62 10.54 -21.87
CA GLU A 85 0.42 9.52 -21.64
C GLU A 85 1.42 9.93 -20.55
N LYS A 86 2.04 11.10 -20.70
CA LYS A 86 3.07 11.58 -19.76
C LYS A 86 2.51 11.83 -18.34
N PRO A 87 1.37 12.51 -18.16
CA PRO A 87 0.72 12.61 -16.85
C PRO A 87 0.38 11.25 -16.24
N LEU A 88 -0.12 10.29 -17.03
CA LEU A 88 -0.39 8.94 -16.55
C LEU A 88 0.88 8.21 -16.12
N MET A 89 2.02 8.36 -16.80
CA MET A 89 3.26 7.72 -16.33
C MET A 89 3.80 8.35 -15.04
N ASN A 90 3.82 9.68 -15.00
CA ASN A 90 4.52 10.44 -13.97
C ASN A 90 3.68 10.66 -12.71
N PHE A 91 2.38 10.34 -12.74
CA PHE A 91 1.56 10.42 -11.55
C PHE A 91 2.08 9.47 -10.46
N CYS A 92 2.48 10.04 -9.32
CA CYS A 92 3.03 9.33 -8.18
C CYS A 92 4.24 8.42 -8.53
N GLU A 93 5.36 9.00 -8.98
CA GLU A 93 6.59 8.28 -9.32
C GLU A 93 7.19 7.50 -8.12
N ASN A 94 7.11 8.05 -6.91
CA ASN A 94 7.64 7.42 -5.70
C ASN A 94 6.69 6.40 -5.05
N PHE A 95 5.50 6.19 -5.62
CA PHE A 95 4.42 5.40 -5.02
C PHE A 95 4.86 4.03 -4.50
N LYS A 96 5.59 3.25 -5.32
CA LYS A 96 6.05 1.91 -4.91
C LYS A 96 6.99 1.95 -3.71
N LYS A 97 7.84 2.98 -3.60
CA LYS A 97 8.74 3.15 -2.45
C LYS A 97 7.95 3.54 -1.21
N ASP A 98 7.00 4.45 -1.34
CA ASP A 98 6.20 4.94 -0.22
C ASP A 98 5.25 3.85 0.31
N MET A 99 4.65 3.05 -0.58
CA MET A 99 3.87 1.87 -0.21
C MET A 99 4.70 0.84 0.59
N LYS A 100 5.96 0.59 0.19
CA LYS A 100 6.86 -0.31 0.94
C LYS A 100 7.21 0.23 2.32
N LYS A 101 7.46 1.54 2.45
CA LYS A 101 7.71 2.18 3.75
C LYS A 101 6.49 2.07 4.66
N CYS A 102 5.31 2.30 4.10
CA CYS A 102 4.04 2.18 4.79
C CYS A 102 3.82 0.75 5.33
N ASP A 103 4.06 -0.24 4.47
CA ASP A 103 3.98 -1.65 4.84
C ASP A 103 4.94 -2.05 5.96
N HIS A 104 6.21 -1.66 5.84
CA HIS A 104 7.20 -1.88 6.91
C HIS A 104 6.74 -1.27 8.24
N HIS A 105 6.27 -0.02 8.20
CA HIS A 105 5.85 0.67 9.40
C HIS A 105 4.70 -0.04 10.14
N ILE A 106 3.65 -0.44 9.41
CA ILE A 106 2.51 -1.17 9.98
C ILE A 106 2.92 -2.56 10.47
N THR A 107 3.77 -3.26 9.70
CA THR A 107 4.30 -4.57 10.06
C THR A 107 5.11 -4.51 11.36
N ASP A 108 5.96 -3.50 11.54
CA ASP A 108 6.78 -3.37 12.74
C ASP A 108 5.95 -3.02 13.98
N LEU A 109 4.91 -2.18 13.85
CA LEU A 109 3.96 -1.95 14.93
C LEU A 109 3.22 -3.24 15.34
N ARG A 110 2.87 -4.09 14.37
CA ARG A 110 2.26 -5.40 14.66
C ARG A 110 3.23 -6.36 15.34
N LYS A 111 4.51 -6.37 14.97
CA LYS A 111 5.54 -7.16 15.66
C LYS A 111 5.69 -6.71 17.12
N GLN A 112 5.70 -5.40 17.38
CA GLN A 112 5.75 -4.84 18.73
C GLN A 112 4.53 -5.26 19.56
N GLN A 113 3.33 -5.15 19.00
CA GLN A 113 2.13 -5.60 19.70
C GLN A 113 2.17 -7.12 20.00
N ALA A 114 2.64 -7.93 19.05
CA ALA A 114 2.76 -9.38 19.23
C ALA A 114 3.80 -9.74 20.31
N SER A 115 4.93 -9.02 20.40
CA SER A 115 5.92 -9.26 21.45
C SER A 115 5.37 -8.93 22.84
N HIS A 116 4.63 -7.82 22.99
CA HIS A 116 3.95 -7.50 24.25
C HIS A 116 2.89 -8.52 24.62
N TYR A 117 2.12 -9.03 23.66
CA TYR A 117 1.14 -10.09 23.90
C TYR A 117 1.79 -11.36 24.48
N VAL A 118 2.95 -11.76 23.96
CA VAL A 118 3.71 -12.91 24.50
C VAL A 118 4.14 -12.67 25.97
N LEU A 119 4.51 -11.44 26.33
CA LEU A 119 4.87 -11.10 27.71
C LEU A 119 3.65 -11.18 28.64
N VAL A 120 2.50 -10.66 28.21
CA VAL A 120 1.23 -10.76 28.94
C VAL A 120 0.86 -12.23 29.17
N GLU A 121 0.90 -13.06 28.13
CA GLU A 121 0.62 -14.50 28.22
C GLU A 121 1.54 -15.22 29.21
N LYS A 122 2.83 -14.89 29.21
CA LYS A 122 3.81 -15.48 30.15
C LYS A 122 3.54 -15.04 31.58
N ALA A 123 3.27 -13.75 31.81
CA ALA A 123 2.98 -13.20 33.13
C ALA A 123 1.66 -13.74 33.69
N GLN A 124 0.64 -13.89 32.85
CA GLN A 124 -0.63 -14.50 33.23
C GLN A 124 -0.44 -15.96 33.69
N LYS A 125 0.31 -16.76 32.93
CA LYS A 125 0.66 -18.15 33.31
C LYS A 125 1.45 -18.19 34.62
N ALA A 126 2.39 -17.27 34.82
CA ALA A 126 3.17 -17.16 36.05
C ALA A 126 2.28 -16.81 37.25
N LEU A 127 1.35 -15.87 37.09
CA LEU A 127 0.40 -15.47 38.13
C LEU A 127 -0.50 -16.65 38.53
N THR A 128 -1.09 -17.34 37.55
CA THR A 128 -1.93 -18.52 37.83
C THR A 128 -1.14 -19.65 38.52
N LYS A 129 0.15 -19.80 38.23
CA LYS A 129 1.02 -20.75 38.94
C LYS A 129 1.27 -20.31 40.38
N GLN A 130 1.63 -19.05 40.61
CA GLN A 130 1.88 -18.52 41.96
C GLN A 130 0.63 -18.53 42.84
N GLN A 131 -0.54 -18.21 42.29
CA GLN A 131 -1.82 -18.28 43.01
C GLN A 131 -2.14 -19.71 43.46
N ARG A 132 -1.91 -20.72 42.61
CA ARG A 132 -2.08 -22.13 42.97
C ARG A 132 -1.11 -22.57 44.05
N ASP A 133 0.16 -22.20 43.93
CA ASP A 133 1.19 -22.52 44.95
C ASP A 133 0.85 -21.88 46.31
N LEU A 134 0.40 -20.63 46.30
CA LEU A 134 -0.03 -19.92 47.51
C LEU A 134 -1.25 -20.58 48.16
N GLN A 135 -2.24 -20.98 47.37
CA GLN A 135 -3.44 -21.67 47.85
C GLN A 135 -3.09 -23.02 48.50
N MET A 136 -2.18 -23.80 47.89
CA MET A 136 -1.72 -25.08 48.45
C MET A 136 -0.97 -24.90 49.77
N LYS A 137 -0.09 -23.91 49.87
CA LYS A 137 0.63 -23.60 51.12
C LYS A 137 -0.32 -23.14 52.23
N THR A 138 -1.34 -22.36 51.88
CA THR A 138 -2.36 -21.90 52.83
C THR A 138 -3.13 -23.09 53.41
N LYS A 139 -3.58 -24.02 52.57
CA LYS A 139 -4.22 -25.27 53.01
C LYS A 139 -3.32 -26.15 53.88
N GLN A 140 -2.02 -26.20 53.61
CA GLN A 140 -1.08 -26.96 54.45
C GLN A 140 -0.92 -26.35 55.85
N LEU A 141 -0.92 -25.01 55.96
CA LEU A 141 -0.82 -24.32 57.25
C LEU A 141 -2.04 -24.60 58.12
N GLU A 142 -3.24 -24.66 57.54
CA GLU A 142 -4.49 -25.02 58.23
C GLU A 142 -4.42 -26.43 58.85
N ILE A 143 -3.68 -27.35 58.23
CA ILE A 143 -3.51 -28.73 58.71
C ILE A 143 -2.39 -28.81 59.76
N LYS A 144 -1.30 -28.05 59.61
CA LYS A 144 -0.14 -28.10 60.50
C LYS A 144 0.50 -26.72 60.69
N LEU A 145 0.26 -26.11 61.84
CA LEU A 145 0.85 -24.84 62.23
C LEU A 145 2.36 -24.97 62.49
N SER A 146 3.16 -24.15 61.81
CA SER A 146 4.60 -24.04 62.03
C SER A 146 5.10 -22.65 61.61
N ASN A 147 5.93 -22.02 62.44
CA ASN A 147 6.54 -20.71 62.16
C ASN A 147 7.31 -20.68 60.83
N LYS A 148 7.92 -21.80 60.42
CA LYS A 148 8.61 -21.93 59.13
C LYS A 148 7.62 -21.85 57.95
N MET A 149 6.42 -22.40 58.11
CA MET A 149 5.39 -22.43 57.08
C MET A 149 4.71 -21.06 56.92
N GLU A 150 4.54 -20.30 58.02
CA GLU A 150 4.11 -18.89 57.97
C GLU A 150 5.10 -17.99 57.20
N GLU A 151 6.41 -18.15 57.47
CA GLU A 151 7.48 -17.47 56.74
C GLU A 151 7.42 -17.75 55.23
N ASP A 152 7.24 -19.01 54.85
CA ASP A 152 7.16 -19.44 53.45
C ASP A 152 5.90 -18.93 52.74
N ILE A 153 4.78 -18.79 53.46
CA ILE A 153 3.54 -18.16 52.96
C ILE A 153 3.76 -16.67 52.74
N LYS A 154 4.35 -15.95 53.70
CA LYS A 154 4.68 -14.52 53.53
C LYS A 154 5.58 -14.29 52.30
N LYS A 155 6.58 -15.15 52.08
CA LYS A 155 7.45 -15.11 50.89
C LYS A 155 6.67 -15.38 49.60
N SER A 156 5.78 -16.38 49.60
CA SER A 156 4.93 -16.67 48.44
C SER A 156 3.92 -15.55 48.16
N TRP A 157 3.37 -14.89 49.18
CA TRP A 157 2.49 -13.73 49.06
C TRP A 157 3.19 -12.56 48.36
N LYS A 158 4.42 -12.21 48.80
CA LYS A 158 5.24 -11.18 48.15
C LYS A 158 5.51 -11.51 46.69
N LYS A 159 5.86 -12.77 46.38
CA LYS A 159 6.08 -13.22 44.99
C LYS A 159 4.80 -13.15 44.15
N SER A 160 3.66 -13.53 44.70
CA SER A 160 2.37 -13.44 43.98
C SER A 160 1.98 -11.99 43.70
N THR A 161 2.25 -11.08 44.63
CA THR A 161 2.00 -9.63 44.46
C THR A 161 2.88 -9.09 43.34
N GLN A 162 4.20 -9.37 43.39
CA GLN A 162 5.14 -8.93 42.36
C GLN A 162 4.76 -9.41 40.96
N VAL A 163 4.39 -10.69 40.80
CA VAL A 163 4.00 -11.23 39.49
C VAL A 163 2.67 -10.60 39.01
N GLY A 164 1.80 -10.17 39.93
CA GLY A 164 0.62 -9.38 39.62
C GLY A 164 0.97 -7.98 39.10
N ASP A 165 1.91 -7.30 39.76
CA ASP A 165 2.41 -5.99 39.33
C ASP A 165 3.10 -6.07 37.96
N ASP A 166 3.89 -7.12 37.73
CA ASP A 166 4.51 -7.39 36.43
C ASP A 166 3.45 -7.60 35.33
N LEU A 167 2.39 -8.38 35.61
CA LEU A 167 1.28 -8.58 34.67
C LEU A 167 0.60 -7.25 34.34
N MET A 168 0.32 -6.41 35.34
CA MET A 168 -0.28 -5.09 35.15
C MET A 168 0.59 -4.23 34.24
N CYS A 169 1.91 -4.18 34.49
CA CYS A 169 2.85 -3.47 33.63
C CYS A 169 2.86 -3.99 32.18
N TYR A 170 2.84 -5.30 31.96
CA TYR A 170 2.85 -5.86 30.60
C TYR A 170 1.53 -5.60 29.86
N VAL A 171 0.39 -5.62 30.56
CA VAL A 171 -0.92 -5.28 29.99
C VAL A 171 -0.94 -3.81 29.55
N ASP A 172 -0.40 -2.90 30.35
CA ASP A 172 -0.31 -1.48 29.98
C ASP A 172 0.54 -1.26 28.73
N LEU A 173 1.70 -1.91 28.65
CA LEU A 173 2.56 -1.86 27.46
C LEU A 173 1.88 -2.43 26.22
N TYR A 174 1.14 -3.54 26.36
CA TYR A 174 0.34 -4.11 25.28
C TYR A 174 -0.74 -3.13 24.80
N ASN A 175 -1.49 -2.52 25.72
CA ASN A 175 -2.56 -1.57 25.39
C ASN A 175 -2.02 -0.30 24.72
N GLN A 176 -0.86 0.19 25.16
CA GLN A 176 -0.17 1.32 24.51
C GLN A 176 0.26 0.96 23.08
N ALA A 177 0.89 -0.21 22.89
CA ALA A 177 1.29 -0.68 21.57
C ALA A 177 0.09 -0.91 20.64
N GLN A 178 -1.01 -1.47 21.15
CA GLN A 178 -2.25 -1.65 20.42
C GLN A 178 -2.88 -0.33 20.00
N SER A 179 -2.95 0.65 20.91
CA SER A 179 -3.51 1.98 20.62
C SER A 179 -2.68 2.69 19.56
N LYS A 180 -1.35 2.63 19.67
CA LYS A 180 -0.43 3.19 18.65
C LYS A 180 -0.62 2.51 17.29
N TRP A 181 -0.74 1.18 17.26
CA TRP A 181 -1.02 0.45 16.02
C TRP A 181 -2.38 0.85 15.44
N PHE A 182 -3.42 0.95 16.27
CA PHE A 182 -4.77 1.33 15.85
C PHE A 182 -4.81 2.72 15.24
N GLU A 183 -4.29 3.74 15.94
CA GLU A 183 -4.24 5.11 15.45
C GLU A 183 -3.50 5.23 14.13
N LYS A 184 -2.36 4.54 14.00
CA LYS A 184 -1.63 4.49 12.73
C LYS A 184 -2.40 3.75 11.65
N MET A 185 -3.06 2.64 11.97
CA MET A 185 -3.86 1.90 11.00
C MET A 185 -5.04 2.73 10.46
N VAL A 186 -5.66 3.56 11.30
CA VAL A 186 -6.78 4.44 10.92
C VAL A 186 -6.30 5.66 10.14
N THR A 187 -5.20 6.29 10.55
CA THR A 187 -4.69 7.53 9.93
C THR A 187 -3.83 7.29 8.70
N THR A 188 -3.32 6.08 8.51
CA THR A 188 -2.53 5.73 7.32
C THR A 188 -3.40 5.84 6.09
N THR A 189 -3.16 6.89 5.31
CA THR A 189 -3.78 7.10 4.01
C THR A 189 -2.88 6.45 2.96
N LEU A 190 -3.46 5.51 2.20
CA LEU A 190 -2.81 4.70 1.17
C LEU A 190 -3.06 5.24 -0.23
#